data_AF-A0A355WP33-F1
#
_entry.id   AF-A0A355WP33-F1
#
_cell.length_a   1.000
_cell.length_b   1.000
_cell.length_c   1.000
_cell.angle_alpha   90.00
_cell.angle_beta   90.00
_cell.angle_gamma   90.00
#
_symmetry.space_group_name_H-M   'P 1'
#
loop_
_entity.id
_entity.type
_entity.pdbx_description
1 polymer ?
#
loop_
_entity_poly.entity_id
_entity_poly.type
_entity_poly.pdbx_seq_one_letter_code
_entity_poly.pdbx_strand_id
1 'polypeptide(L)'
;VRQYARGMKTSKLLSGWLRDQGHDAMPEHGPLAEGFTLVPAALAAGLGELGKHGSIINRKLGSCFRLAAVLCNLPLIPDQPDNFGADDFCARCQLCANACPPEAIGPEKQTVRGATKWYVNFDKCLPFFNETAGCAICITVCPFSRPGVGDNLVAKLARRISG
;
A
#
# COMPACT_ATOMS: atom_id res chain seq x y z
N VAL A 1 -7.44 3.49 -14.35
CA VAL A 1 -6.77 4.64 -15.01
C VAL A 1 -6.96 5.97 -14.27
N ARG A 2 -8.18 6.40 -13.91
CA ARG A 2 -8.46 7.72 -13.28
C ARG A 2 -7.56 8.09 -12.08
N GLN A 3 -7.36 7.19 -11.12
CA GLN A 3 -6.56 7.49 -9.92
C GLN A 3 -5.07 7.64 -10.25
N TYR A 4 -4.55 6.92 -11.23
CA TYR A 4 -3.17 7.10 -11.70
C TYR A 4 -2.99 8.46 -12.37
N ALA A 5 -3.94 8.88 -13.22
CA ALA A 5 -3.90 10.20 -13.85
C ALA A 5 -3.96 11.33 -12.81
N ARG A 6 -4.79 11.17 -11.75
CA ARG A 6 -4.84 12.11 -10.63
C ARG A 6 -3.50 12.19 -9.90
N GLY A 7 -2.91 11.04 -9.54
CA GLY A 7 -1.60 11.00 -8.87
C GLY A 7 -0.50 11.66 -9.70
N MET A 8 -0.45 11.35 -11.01
CA MET A 8 0.47 11.97 -11.96
C MET A 8 0.31 13.49 -12.04
N LYS A 9 -0.92 13.98 -12.18
CA LYS A 9 -1.18 15.42 -12.24
C LYS A 9 -0.72 16.11 -10.95
N THR A 10 -1.05 15.55 -9.80
CA THR A 10 -0.69 16.12 -8.50
C THR A 10 0.82 16.15 -8.28
N SER A 11 1.52 15.03 -8.51
CA SER A 11 2.97 15.01 -8.30
C SER A 11 3.72 15.92 -9.27
N LYS A 12 3.30 15.99 -10.55
CA LYS A 12 3.90 16.93 -11.51
C LYS A 12 3.72 18.39 -11.13
N LEU A 13 2.52 18.79 -10.68
CA LEU A 13 2.25 20.15 -10.23
C LEU A 13 3.09 20.49 -8.99
N LEU A 14 3.17 19.58 -8.02
CA LEU A 14 3.99 19.77 -6.82
C LEU A 14 5.48 19.87 -7.16
N SER A 15 6.00 19.01 -8.04
CA SER A 15 7.39 19.09 -8.49
C SER A 15 7.69 20.39 -9.23
N GLY A 16 6.76 20.88 -10.07
CA GLY A 16 6.89 22.18 -10.73
C GLY A 16 7.00 23.31 -9.71
N TRP A 17 6.07 23.35 -8.76
CA TRP A 17 6.10 24.34 -7.68
C TRP A 17 7.39 24.29 -6.85
N LEU A 18 7.88 23.10 -6.47
CA LEU A 18 9.14 22.95 -5.74
C LEU A 18 10.35 23.49 -6.51
N ARG A 19 10.39 23.24 -7.83
CA ARG A 19 11.45 23.79 -8.70
C ARG A 19 11.37 25.31 -8.80
N ASP A 20 10.17 25.88 -8.84
CA ASP A 20 9.98 27.34 -8.79
C ASP A 20 10.46 27.94 -7.46
N GLN A 21 10.47 27.14 -6.38
CA GLN A 21 11.08 27.52 -5.09
C GLN A 21 12.59 27.29 -5.01
N GLY A 22 13.23 26.84 -6.10
CA GLY A 22 14.69 26.59 -6.13
C GLY A 22 15.11 25.20 -5.63
N HIS A 23 14.17 24.25 -5.51
CA HIS A 23 14.45 22.89 -5.08
C HIS A 23 14.40 21.89 -6.24
N ASP A 24 15.38 21.00 -6.29
CA ASP A 24 15.31 19.85 -7.21
C ASP A 24 14.16 18.96 -6.77
N ALA A 25 13.29 18.60 -7.71
CA ALA A 25 12.14 17.75 -7.46
C ALA A 25 11.85 16.87 -8.66
N MET A 26 11.56 15.58 -8.44
CA MET A 26 11.21 14.60 -9.46
C MET A 26 9.90 13.89 -9.08
N PRO A 27 8.86 13.92 -9.93
CA PRO A 27 7.60 13.26 -9.65
C PRO A 27 7.70 11.76 -9.89
N GLU A 28 7.16 10.97 -8.97
CA GLU A 28 7.11 9.51 -9.03
C GLU A 28 5.66 9.05 -8.92
N HIS A 29 5.12 8.36 -9.93
CA HIS A 29 3.68 8.08 -9.96
C HIS A 29 3.33 6.76 -10.64
N GLY A 30 2.55 5.94 -9.93
CA GLY A 30 1.96 4.73 -10.48
C GLY A 30 2.97 3.76 -11.10
N PRO A 31 2.66 3.09 -12.22
CA PRO A 31 3.56 2.13 -12.86
C PRO A 31 4.76 2.79 -13.57
N LEU A 32 4.81 4.13 -13.62
CA LEU A 32 5.89 4.91 -14.23
C LEU A 32 6.87 5.45 -13.18
N ALA A 33 6.80 4.96 -11.94
CA ALA A 33 7.80 5.32 -10.94
C ALA A 33 9.12 4.62 -11.26
N GLU A 34 10.20 5.38 -11.38
CA GLU A 34 11.50 4.89 -11.84
C GLU A 34 12.60 5.05 -10.79
N GLY A 35 12.55 6.12 -9.99
CA GLY A 35 13.60 6.41 -9.01
C GLY A 35 13.58 5.50 -7.79
N PHE A 36 12.40 5.06 -7.34
CA PHE A 36 12.26 4.17 -6.18
C PHE A 36 10.91 3.43 -6.13
N THR A 37 10.84 2.41 -5.28
CA THR A 37 9.58 1.69 -5.02
C THR A 37 8.69 2.48 -4.04
N LEU A 38 7.48 2.86 -4.48
CA LEU A 38 6.58 3.72 -3.70
C LEU A 38 6.13 3.11 -2.36
N VAL A 39 5.90 1.79 -2.28
CA VAL A 39 5.33 1.15 -1.09
C VAL A 39 6.25 1.27 0.14
N PRO A 40 7.54 0.86 0.10
CA PRO A 40 8.45 1.06 1.23
C PRO A 40 8.58 2.51 1.68
N ALA A 41 8.69 3.46 0.75
CA ALA A 41 8.78 4.89 1.09
C ALA A 41 7.52 5.41 1.77
N ALA A 42 6.33 5.00 1.31
CA ALA A 42 5.08 5.37 1.92
C ALA A 42 4.90 4.76 3.33
N LEU A 43 5.36 3.53 3.58
CA LEU A 43 5.38 2.95 4.92
C LEU A 43 6.29 3.74 5.87
N ALA A 44 7.49 4.12 5.40
CA ALA A 44 8.42 4.95 6.17
C ALA A 44 7.85 6.34 6.48
N ALA A 45 7.09 6.92 5.55
CA ALA A 45 6.40 8.20 5.72
C ALA A 45 5.08 8.10 6.51
N GLY A 46 4.79 6.98 7.18
CA GLY A 46 3.61 6.86 8.04
C GLY A 46 2.27 6.77 7.30
N LEU A 47 2.25 6.39 6.02
CA LEU A 47 0.98 6.22 5.30
C LEU A 47 0.20 4.95 5.73
N GLY A 48 0.75 4.12 6.61
CA GLY A 48 0.07 2.99 7.21
C GLY A 48 0.93 1.73 7.24
N GLU A 49 0.29 0.57 7.24
CA GLU A 49 0.94 -0.74 7.37
C GLU A 49 0.84 -1.56 6.08
N LEU A 50 1.78 -2.50 5.88
CA LEU A 50 1.74 -3.42 4.74
C LEU A 50 0.66 -4.49 4.97
N GLY A 51 -0.35 -4.53 4.10
CA GLY A 51 -1.36 -5.58 4.14
C GLY A 51 -0.88 -6.90 3.52
N LYS A 52 -1.50 -8.02 3.92
CA LYS A 52 -1.25 -9.37 3.35
C LYS A 52 -1.33 -9.42 1.83
N HIS A 53 -2.22 -8.61 1.25
CA HIS A 53 -2.39 -8.48 -0.21
C HIS A 53 -1.30 -7.64 -0.89
N GLY A 54 -0.21 -7.28 -0.20
CA GLY A 54 0.95 -6.58 -0.77
C GLY A 54 0.74 -5.09 -1.06
N SER A 55 -0.37 -4.49 -0.62
CA SER A 55 -0.61 -3.04 -0.72
C SER A 55 -0.75 -2.43 0.68
N ILE A 56 -0.61 -1.11 0.78
CA ILE A 56 -0.70 -0.40 2.05
C ILE A 56 -2.15 -0.34 2.52
N ILE A 57 -2.33 -0.48 3.83
CA ILE A 57 -3.57 -0.23 4.54
C ILE A 57 -3.38 1.06 5.33
N ASN A 58 -4.18 2.09 5.02
CA ASN A 58 -4.17 3.38 5.71
C ASN A 58 -5.38 3.49 6.65
N ARG A 59 -5.21 4.12 7.82
CA ARG A 59 -6.30 4.33 8.80
C ARG A 59 -7.52 5.06 8.23
N LYS A 60 -7.30 6.03 7.33
CA LYS A 60 -8.36 6.90 6.79
C LYS A 60 -8.82 6.46 5.40
N LEU A 61 -7.87 6.13 4.52
CA LEU A 61 -8.13 5.79 3.13
C LEU A 61 -8.42 4.29 2.93
N GLY A 62 -8.21 3.47 3.97
CA GLY A 62 -8.36 2.03 3.88
C GLY A 62 -7.28 1.38 3.01
N SER A 63 -7.64 0.26 2.37
CA SER A 63 -6.75 -0.47 1.45
C SER A 63 -6.92 -0.11 -0.03
N CYS A 64 -7.88 0.74 -0.37
CA CYS A 64 -8.26 1.03 -1.76
C CYS A 64 -7.83 2.43 -2.21
N PHE A 65 -6.52 2.64 -2.36
CA PHE A 65 -5.96 3.89 -2.85
C PHE A 65 -4.72 3.66 -3.73
N ARG A 66 -4.21 4.73 -4.34
CA ARG A 66 -3.01 4.70 -5.19
C ARG A 66 -1.98 5.69 -4.67
N LEU A 67 -0.71 5.35 -4.82
CA LEU A 67 0.42 6.16 -4.40
C LEU A 67 0.95 7.01 -5.56
N ALA A 68 1.41 8.20 -5.19
CA ALA A 68 2.31 9.05 -5.95
C ALA A 68 3.21 9.76 -4.94
N ALA A 69 4.41 10.14 -5.35
CA ALA A 69 5.40 10.79 -4.52
C ALA A 69 6.17 11.84 -5.33
N VAL A 70 6.97 12.64 -4.63
CA VAL A 70 7.95 13.55 -5.23
C VAL A 70 9.25 13.34 -4.46
N LEU A 71 10.31 12.96 -5.17
CA LEU A 71 11.66 12.98 -4.63
C LEU A 71 12.18 14.41 -4.71
N CYS A 72 12.65 15.00 -3.62
CA CYS A 72 13.16 16.37 -3.65
C CYS A 72 14.31 16.60 -2.66
N ASN A 73 15.02 17.71 -2.84
CA ASN A 73 16.11 18.15 -1.95
C ASN A 73 15.67 19.18 -0.89
N LEU A 74 14.38 19.52 -0.83
CA LEU A 74 13.82 20.39 0.20
C LEU A 74 14.04 19.73 1.58
N PRO A 75 14.66 20.43 2.55
CA PRO A 75 14.78 19.90 3.91
C PRO A 75 13.40 19.75 4.55
N LEU A 76 13.01 18.52 4.84
CA LEU A 76 11.73 18.17 5.48
C LEU A 76 12.00 17.41 6.77
N ILE A 77 11.09 17.57 7.73
CA ILE A 77 11.09 16.75 8.95
C ILE A 77 10.48 15.39 8.58
N PRO A 78 11.20 14.27 8.77
CA PRO A 78 10.66 12.96 8.46
C PRO A 78 9.50 12.57 9.38
N ASP A 79 8.45 12.01 8.80
CA ASP A 79 7.37 11.35 9.53
C ASP A 79 7.87 10.05 10.19
N GLN A 80 7.02 9.47 11.05
CA GLN A 80 7.25 8.17 11.67
C GLN A 80 6.30 7.12 11.09
N PRO A 81 6.72 5.84 11.01
CA PRO A 81 5.83 4.75 10.64
C PRO A 81 4.56 4.70 11.50
N ASP A 82 3.41 4.45 10.87
CA ASP A 82 2.12 4.34 11.54
C ASP A 82 1.76 2.88 11.78
N ASN A 83 1.92 2.42 13.04
CA ASN A 83 1.57 1.07 13.46
C ASN A 83 0.24 1.09 14.22
N PHE A 84 -0.80 0.50 13.64
CA PHE A 84 -2.16 0.52 14.16
C PHE A 84 -2.80 -0.84 14.37
N GLY A 85 -2.07 -1.92 14.08
CA GLY A 85 -2.51 -3.30 14.26
C GLY A 85 -3.11 -3.93 13.01
N ALA A 86 -2.98 -3.29 11.84
CA ALA A 86 -3.39 -3.91 10.59
C ALA A 86 -2.50 -5.10 10.20
N ASP A 87 -1.21 -5.08 10.52
CA ASP A 87 -0.30 -6.23 10.33
C ASP A 87 -0.68 -7.42 11.22
N ASP A 88 -0.93 -7.18 12.51
CA ASP A 88 -1.41 -8.20 13.47
C ASP A 88 -2.76 -8.78 13.08
N PHE A 89 -3.64 -7.93 12.54
CA PHE A 89 -4.91 -8.37 11.98
C PHE A 89 -4.70 -9.23 10.73
N CYS A 90 -3.80 -8.82 9.83
CA CYS A 90 -3.43 -9.59 8.65
C CYS A 90 -2.88 -10.97 9.02
N ALA A 91 -2.15 -11.12 10.12
CA ALA A 91 -1.65 -12.42 10.57
C ALA A 91 -2.77 -13.47 10.79
N ARG A 92 -4.00 -13.03 11.11
CA ARG A 92 -5.15 -13.90 11.41
C ARG A 92 -6.21 -13.89 10.31
N CYS A 93 -6.28 -12.82 9.53
CA CYS A 93 -7.22 -12.69 8.42
C CYS A 93 -6.75 -13.49 7.19
N GLN A 94 -7.64 -14.26 6.57
CA GLN A 94 -7.35 -15.03 5.35
C GLN A 94 -8.20 -14.61 4.14
N LEU A 95 -8.96 -13.51 4.25
CA LEU A 95 -9.94 -13.13 3.21
C LEU A 95 -9.29 -12.90 1.84
N CYS A 96 -8.20 -12.14 1.77
CA CYS A 96 -7.52 -11.86 0.51
C CYS A 96 -6.78 -13.09 -0.05
N ALA A 97 -6.24 -13.96 0.82
CA ALA A 97 -5.60 -15.21 0.42
C ALA A 97 -6.63 -16.17 -0.20
N ASN A 98 -7.73 -16.41 0.51
CA ASN A 98 -8.81 -17.31 0.07
C ASN A 98 -9.53 -16.83 -1.19
N ALA A 99 -9.60 -15.52 -1.41
CA ALA A 99 -10.29 -14.94 -2.57
C ALA A 99 -9.39 -14.77 -3.80
N CYS A 100 -8.07 -15.01 -3.71
CA CYS A 100 -7.13 -14.78 -4.79
C CYS A 100 -7.23 -15.90 -5.84
N PRO A 101 -7.78 -15.67 -7.06
CA PRO A 101 -7.97 -16.75 -8.02
C PRO A 101 -6.68 -17.49 -8.43
N PRO A 102 -5.53 -16.81 -8.63
CA PRO A 102 -4.28 -17.51 -8.96
C PRO A 102 -3.50 -17.99 -7.71
N GLU A 103 -4.06 -17.89 -6.50
CA GLU A 103 -3.39 -18.29 -5.25
C GLU A 103 -2.00 -17.64 -5.08
N ALA A 104 -1.93 -16.34 -5.41
CA ALA A 104 -0.69 -15.56 -5.35
C ALA A 104 -0.37 -15.06 -3.94
N ILE A 105 -1.29 -15.18 -2.98
CA ILE A 105 -1.17 -14.62 -1.63
C ILE A 105 -1.15 -15.77 -0.63
N GLY A 106 -0.05 -15.90 0.11
CA GLY A 106 0.12 -16.93 1.13
C GLY A 106 -0.45 -16.55 2.50
N PRO A 107 -0.66 -17.51 3.40
CA PRO A 107 -1.19 -17.27 4.74
C PRO A 107 -0.17 -16.62 5.69
N GLU A 108 1.13 -16.78 5.40
CA GLU A 108 2.27 -16.39 6.24
C GLU A 108 3.19 -15.38 5.54
N LYS A 109 3.99 -14.66 6.33
CA LYS A 109 5.05 -13.77 5.82
C LYS A 109 6.20 -14.60 5.24
N GLN A 110 6.92 -14.01 4.29
CA GLN A 110 8.07 -14.62 3.65
C GLN A 110 9.28 -13.69 3.76
N THR A 111 10.48 -14.28 3.81
CA THR A 111 11.73 -13.53 3.70
C THR A 111 11.99 -13.21 2.24
N VAL A 112 11.88 -11.94 1.87
CA VAL A 112 12.08 -11.46 0.51
C VAL A 112 13.15 -10.39 0.53
N ARG A 113 14.30 -10.67 -0.10
CA ARG A 113 15.46 -9.78 -0.15
C ARG A 113 15.92 -9.32 1.25
N GLY A 114 15.98 -10.26 2.19
CA GLY A 114 16.44 -10.03 3.58
C GLY A 114 15.39 -9.44 4.53
N ALA A 115 14.17 -9.13 4.07
CA ALA A 115 13.09 -8.61 4.91
C ALA A 115 11.94 -9.62 5.04
N THR A 116 11.52 -9.91 6.26
CA THR A 116 10.31 -10.72 6.54
C THR A 116 9.07 -9.85 6.38
N LYS A 117 8.27 -10.12 5.34
CA LYS A 117 7.10 -9.32 5.00
C LYS A 117 6.00 -10.13 4.33
N TRP A 118 4.80 -9.55 4.25
CA TRP A 118 3.77 -10.06 3.36
C TRP A 118 4.25 -9.99 1.92
N TYR A 119 4.08 -11.08 1.18
CA TYR A 119 4.52 -11.21 -0.19
C TYR A 119 3.38 -11.73 -1.08
N VAL A 120 3.31 -11.16 -2.28
CA VAL A 120 2.44 -11.61 -3.34
C VAL A 120 3.32 -12.20 -4.43
N ASN A 121 3.06 -13.44 -4.83
CA ASN A 121 3.74 -14.06 -5.95
C ASN A 121 3.27 -13.39 -7.26
N PHE A 122 4.09 -12.49 -7.79
CA PHE A 122 3.77 -11.75 -9.01
C PHE A 122 3.78 -12.61 -10.27
N ASP A 123 4.52 -13.72 -10.29
CA ASP A 123 4.51 -14.66 -11.42
C ASP A 123 3.15 -15.36 -11.57
N LYS A 124 2.41 -15.51 -10.46
CA LYS A 124 1.02 -15.97 -10.45
C LYS A 124 0.01 -14.83 -10.64
N CYS A 125 0.25 -13.69 -10.01
CA CYS A 125 -0.69 -12.56 -10.00
C CYS A 125 -0.77 -11.83 -11.35
N LEU A 126 0.38 -11.54 -11.98
CA LEU A 126 0.44 -10.71 -13.19
C LEU A 126 -0.23 -11.33 -14.42
N PRO A 127 -0.09 -12.64 -14.73
CA PRO A 127 -0.80 -13.24 -15.85
C PRO A 127 -2.32 -13.07 -15.71
N PHE A 128 -2.87 -13.43 -14.55
CA PHE A 128 -4.30 -13.27 -14.26
C PHE A 128 -4.74 -11.80 -14.31
N PHE A 129 -3.92 -10.88 -13.77
CA PHE A 129 -4.20 -9.45 -13.82
C PHE A 129 -4.29 -8.93 -15.27
N ASN A 130 -3.39 -9.37 -16.15
CA ASN A 130 -3.36 -8.97 -17.56
C ASN A 130 -4.54 -9.57 -18.33
N GLU A 131 -4.85 -10.85 -18.13
CA GLU A 131 -5.99 -11.54 -18.76
C GLU A 131 -7.33 -10.91 -18.38
N THR A 132 -7.45 -10.41 -17.15
CA THR A 132 -8.68 -9.78 -16.64
C THR A 132 -8.75 -8.26 -16.86
N ALA A 133 -7.77 -7.69 -17.59
CA ALA A 133 -7.65 -6.24 -17.79
C ALA A 133 -7.68 -5.42 -16.49
N GLY A 134 -7.16 -6.00 -15.41
CA GLY A 134 -7.12 -5.42 -14.08
C GLY A 134 -7.87 -6.25 -13.04
N CYS A 135 -7.12 -6.97 -12.21
CA CYS A 135 -7.63 -7.63 -11.00
C CYS A 135 -7.48 -6.72 -9.76
N ALA A 136 -8.43 -6.81 -8.83
CA ALA A 136 -8.37 -6.13 -7.54
C ALA A 136 -9.13 -6.88 -6.42
N ILE A 137 -9.44 -8.16 -6.63
CA ILE A 137 -10.32 -8.94 -5.73
C ILE A 137 -9.81 -8.92 -4.30
N CYS A 138 -8.49 -9.12 -4.11
CA CYS A 138 -7.84 -9.08 -2.80
C CYS A 138 -8.03 -7.74 -2.06
N ILE A 139 -8.09 -6.62 -2.78
CA ILE A 139 -8.40 -5.30 -2.24
C ILE A 139 -9.90 -5.19 -1.95
N THR A 140 -10.76 -5.62 -2.87
CA THR A 140 -12.22 -5.54 -2.73
C THR A 140 -12.74 -6.29 -1.50
N VAL A 141 -12.19 -7.47 -1.21
CA VAL A 141 -12.58 -8.29 -0.05
C VAL A 141 -11.87 -7.88 1.24
N CYS A 142 -10.87 -7.01 1.18
CA CYS A 142 -10.17 -6.53 2.35
C CYS A 142 -11.14 -5.75 3.26
N PRO A 143 -11.24 -6.08 4.57
CA PRO A 143 -12.14 -5.37 5.48
C PRO A 143 -11.85 -3.86 5.56
N PHE A 144 -10.61 -3.45 5.34
CA PHE A 144 -10.21 -2.05 5.33
C PHE A 144 -10.64 -1.30 4.07
N SER A 145 -11.16 -1.96 3.04
CA SER A 145 -11.75 -1.27 1.88
C SER A 145 -13.14 -0.70 2.19
N ARG A 146 -13.72 -0.99 3.35
CA ARG A 146 -14.99 -0.45 3.82
C ARG A 146 -14.76 0.43 5.04
N PRO A 147 -15.23 1.69 5.05
CA PRO A 147 -15.06 2.60 6.17
C PRO A 147 -15.52 1.98 7.50
N GLY A 148 -14.69 2.07 8.53
CA GLY A 148 -14.97 1.60 9.89
C GLY A 148 -14.98 0.08 10.10
N VAL A 149 -15.04 -0.75 9.05
CA VAL A 149 -15.07 -2.22 9.23
C VAL A 149 -13.71 -2.73 9.71
N GLY A 150 -12.63 -2.34 9.04
CA GLY A 150 -11.27 -2.72 9.42
C GLY A 150 -10.91 -2.28 10.85
N ASP A 151 -11.15 -1.02 11.17
CA ASP A 151 -10.83 -0.45 12.50
C ASP A 151 -11.57 -1.18 13.63
N ASN A 152 -12.86 -1.46 13.43
CA ASN A 152 -13.67 -2.20 14.40
C ASN A 152 -13.14 -3.63 14.61
N LEU A 153 -12.64 -4.27 13.56
CA LEU A 153 -12.07 -5.61 13.63
C LEU A 153 -10.71 -5.62 14.34
N VAL A 154 -9.86 -4.62 14.07
CA VAL A 154 -8.59 -4.43 14.79
C VAL A 154 -8.86 -4.20 16.27
N ALA A 155 -9.79 -3.31 16.62
CA ALA A 155 -10.17 -3.06 18.02
C ALA A 155 -10.78 -4.30 18.70
N LYS A 156 -11.56 -5.12 17.99
CA LYS A 156 -12.02 -6.42 18.50
C LYS A 156 -10.89 -7.40 18.74
N LEU A 157 -9.91 -7.45 17.82
CA LEU A 157 -8.77 -8.33 17.94
C LEU A 157 -7.88 -7.93 19.13
N ALA A 158 -7.55 -6.65 19.27
CA ALA A 158 -6.78 -6.13 20.39
C ALA A 158 -7.40 -6.52 21.73
N ARG A 159 -8.73 -6.34 21.89
CA ARG A 159 -9.46 -6.74 23.11
C ARG A 159 -9.40 -8.24 23.41
N ARG A 160 -9.29 -9.10 22.40
CA ARG A 160 -9.19 -10.56 22.57
C ARG A 160 -7.78 -11.02 22.92
N ILE A 161 -6.76 -10.23 22.59
CA ILE A 161 -5.36 -10.56 22.90
C ILE A 161 -5.00 -10.07 24.31
N SER A 162 -5.62 -8.97 24.76
CA SER A 162 -5.35 -8.36 26.07
C SER A 162 -6.19 -8.92 27.23
N GLY A 163 -7.15 -9.80 26.97
CA GLY A 163 -8.00 -10.43 27.98
C GLY A 163 -7.85 -11.93 27.95
#